data_AF-A0A258BZ40-F1
#
_entry.id   AF-A0A258BZ40-F1
#
_cell.length_a   1.000
_cell.length_b   1.000
_cell.length_c   1.000
_cell.angle_alpha   90.00
_cell.angle_beta   90.00
_cell.angle_gamma   90.00
#
_symmetry.space_group_name_H-M   'P 1'
#
loop_
_entity.id
_entity.type
_entity.pdbx_description
1 polymer ?
#
loop_
_entity_poly.entity_id
_entity_poly.type
_entity_poly.pdbx_seq_one_letter_code
_entity_poly.pdbx_strand_id
1 'polypeptide(L)'
;FIRRAHDEPIWGRFITRFAFNTRLLQDMFRGPPGADLELGIASGRYSIEPAMADTVVSMVGGCAVSGMLLVLEGRKTWRDVGSEAAELMLRALGIPSQEARHIACLDLPDLPPLP
;
A
#
# COMPACT_ATOMS: atom_id res chain seq x y z
N PHE A 1 -1.35 -1.45 -6.39
CA PHE A 1 0.12 -1.35 -6.60
C PHE A 1 0.78 -2.72 -6.79
N ILE A 2 0.85 -3.57 -5.75
CA ILE A 2 1.55 -4.87 -5.84
C ILE A 2 0.95 -5.81 -6.90
N ARG A 3 -0.38 -6.02 -6.91
CA ARG A 3 -1.09 -6.77 -7.98
C ARG A 3 -0.80 -6.21 -9.36
N ARG A 4 -0.85 -4.88 -9.51
CA ARG A 4 -0.58 -4.23 -10.79
C ARG A 4 0.86 -4.44 -11.28
N ALA A 5 1.86 -4.49 -10.40
CA ALA A 5 3.22 -4.84 -10.81
C ALA A 5 3.37 -6.29 -11.29
N HIS A 6 2.50 -7.20 -10.83
CA HIS A 6 2.41 -8.56 -11.36
C HIS A 6 1.72 -8.59 -12.72
N ASP A 7 0.54 -7.98 -12.83
CA ASP A 7 -0.27 -8.00 -14.05
C ASP A 7 0.40 -7.19 -15.17
N GLU A 8 1.17 -6.16 -14.81
CA GLU A 8 1.85 -5.23 -15.73
C GLU A 8 3.33 -5.04 -15.34
N PRO A 9 4.24 -6.01 -15.60
CA PRO A 9 5.61 -5.99 -15.09
C PRO A 9 6.48 -4.83 -15.59
N ILE A 10 6.20 -4.30 -16.80
CA ILE A 10 6.91 -3.13 -17.34
C ILE A 10 6.62 -1.90 -16.48
N TRP A 11 5.35 -1.69 -16.14
CA TRP A 11 4.94 -0.62 -15.23
C TRP A 11 5.56 -0.82 -13.84
N GLY A 12 5.53 -2.04 -13.31
CA GLY A 12 6.15 -2.36 -12.03
C GLY A 12 7.63 -1.97 -11.98
N ARG A 13 8.41 -2.36 -12.99
CA ARG A 13 9.84 -2.02 -13.09
C ARG A 13 10.09 -0.51 -13.18
N PHE A 14 9.24 0.21 -13.91
CA PHE A 14 9.31 1.67 -13.97
C PHE A 14 9.09 2.28 -12.58
N ILE A 15 8.01 1.90 -11.88
CA ILE A 15 7.71 2.41 -10.55
C ILE A 15 8.86 2.12 -9.57
N THR A 16 9.35 0.87 -9.50
CA THR A 16 10.43 0.53 -8.57
C THR A 16 11.74 1.28 -8.83
N ARG A 17 11.96 1.78 -10.05
CA ARG A 17 13.16 2.56 -10.41
C ARG A 17 13.02 4.05 -10.09
N PHE A 18 11.81 4.60 -10.18
CA PHE A 18 11.57 6.05 -10.14
C PHE A 18 10.72 6.54 -8.95
N ALA A 19 10.06 5.64 -8.20
CA ALA A 19 9.07 6.00 -7.17
C ALA A 19 9.54 7.06 -6.16
N PHE A 20 10.81 7.00 -5.74
CA PHE A 20 11.36 7.96 -4.77
C PHE A 20 12.15 9.11 -5.39
N ASN A 21 12.34 9.10 -6.71
CA ASN A 21 13.19 10.05 -7.43
C ASN A 21 12.39 11.16 -8.12
N THR A 22 11.06 11.12 -8.06
CA THR A 22 10.20 12.10 -8.73
C THR A 22 9.03 12.49 -7.84
N ARG A 23 8.86 13.80 -7.60
CA ARG A 23 7.72 14.33 -6.82
C ARG A 23 6.38 13.83 -7.32
N LEU A 24 6.20 13.75 -8.65
CA LEU A 24 5.00 13.19 -9.28
C LEU A 24 4.63 11.79 -8.75
N LEU A 25 5.63 10.91 -8.56
CA LEU A 25 5.39 9.56 -8.07
C LEU A 25 5.21 9.52 -6.55
N GLN A 26 5.78 10.47 -5.81
CA GLN A 26 5.49 10.65 -4.39
C GLN A 26 4.06 11.15 -4.17
N ASP A 27 3.60 12.08 -5.02
CA ASP A 27 2.25 12.64 -4.98
C ASP A 27 1.19 11.58 -5.37
N MET A 28 1.54 10.60 -6.21
CA MET A 28 0.69 9.44 -6.50
C MET A 28 0.32 8.65 -5.24
N PHE A 29 1.21 8.56 -4.25
CA PHE A 29 0.92 7.92 -2.95
C PHE A 29 0.14 8.81 -1.99
N ARG A 30 0.18 10.13 -2.19
CA ARG A 30 -0.57 11.13 -1.42
C ARG A 30 -2.00 11.35 -1.89
N GLY A 31 -2.41 10.71 -3.00
CA GLY A 31 -3.78 10.76 -3.52
C GLY A 31 -4.79 10.04 -2.62
N PRO A 32 -5.59 9.09 -3.14
CA PRO A 32 -6.61 8.39 -2.35
C PRO A 32 -6.16 7.84 -0.98
N PRO A 33 -4.94 7.28 -0.80
CA PRO A 33 -4.49 6.78 0.50
C PRO A 33 -4.39 7.84 1.60
N GLY A 34 -4.12 9.10 1.25
CA GLY A 34 -4.06 10.20 2.23
C GLY A 34 -5.45 10.50 2.80
N ALA A 35 -6.45 10.62 1.91
CA ALA A 35 -7.84 10.85 2.30
C ALA A 35 -8.41 9.68 3.13
N ASP A 36 -8.10 8.44 2.75
CA ASP A 36 -8.53 7.25 3.51
C ASP A 36 -7.91 7.22 4.92
N LEU A 37 -6.67 7.68 5.05
CA LEU A 37 -5.98 7.77 6.33
C LEU A 37 -6.61 8.84 7.23
N GLU A 38 -6.84 10.04 6.71
CA GLU A 38 -7.50 11.13 7.44
C GLU A 38 -8.89 10.71 7.94
N LEU A 39 -9.68 10.04 7.10
CA LEU A 39 -11.00 9.54 7.46
C LEU A 39 -10.94 8.46 8.55
N GLY A 40 -9.97 7.55 8.46
CA GLY A 40 -9.77 6.52 9.48
C GLY A 40 -9.32 7.08 10.82
N ILE A 41 -8.51 8.14 10.83
CA ILE A 41 -8.14 8.87 12.06
C ILE A 41 -9.37 9.60 12.62
N ALA A 42 -10.08 10.37 11.79
CA ALA A 42 -11.22 11.19 12.23
C ALA A 42 -12.39 10.34 12.78
N SER A 43 -12.58 9.13 12.24
CA SER A 43 -13.58 8.17 12.72
C SER A 43 -13.16 7.39 13.97
N GLY A 44 -11.92 7.56 14.46
CA GLY A 44 -11.36 6.79 15.56
C GLY A 44 -11.05 5.34 15.21
N ARG A 45 -11.09 4.98 13.91
CA ARG A 45 -10.79 3.64 13.43
C ARG A 45 -9.29 3.34 13.48
N TYR A 46 -8.44 4.35 13.27
CA TYR A 46 -7.00 4.24 13.38
C TYR A 46 -6.49 4.93 14.65
N SER A 47 -5.63 4.24 15.38
CA SER A 47 -5.02 4.69 16.64
C SER A 47 -3.64 5.30 16.39
N ILE A 48 -3.59 6.36 15.59
CA ILE A 48 -2.37 7.13 15.32
C ILE A 48 -2.64 8.62 15.52
N GLU A 49 -1.62 9.37 15.92
CA GLU A 49 -1.71 10.82 16.00
C GLU A 49 -1.82 11.44 14.60
N PRO A 50 -2.69 12.44 14.38
CA PRO A 50 -2.83 13.12 13.08
C PRO A 50 -1.50 13.67 12.54
N ALA A 51 -0.59 14.11 13.43
CA ALA A 51 0.74 14.60 13.05
C ALA A 51 1.63 13.54 12.37
N MET A 52 1.32 12.25 12.53
CA MET A 52 2.05 11.14 11.90
C MET A 52 1.52 10.78 10.50
N ALA A 53 0.46 11.41 10.02
CA ALA A 53 -0.21 11.03 8.76
C ALA A 53 0.75 10.97 7.56
N ASP A 54 1.58 12.00 7.36
CA ASP A 54 2.57 12.05 6.26
C ASP A 54 3.61 10.94 6.36
N THR A 55 4.01 10.58 7.57
CA THR A 55 4.98 9.49 7.82
C THR A 55 4.35 8.15 7.46
N VAL A 56 3.10 7.93 7.86
CA VAL A 56 2.34 6.72 7.54
C VAL A 56 2.13 6.58 6.04
N VAL A 57 1.72 7.64 5.34
CA VAL A 57 1.56 7.62 3.87
C VAL A 57 2.89 7.26 3.19
N SER A 58 4.00 7.82 3.67
CA SER A 58 5.34 7.50 3.16
C SER A 58 5.71 6.03 3.40
N MET A 59 5.38 5.49 4.58
CA MET A 59 5.60 4.07 4.89
C MET A 59 4.74 3.14 4.01
N VAL A 60 3.48 3.50 3.75
CA VAL A 60 2.59 2.77 2.82
C VAL A 60 3.18 2.74 1.42
N GLY A 61 3.60 3.90 0.91
CA GLY A 61 4.24 4.01 -0.40
C GLY A 61 5.50 3.15 -0.50
N GLY A 62 6.37 3.21 0.51
CA GLY A 62 7.58 2.40 0.53
C GLY A 62 7.32 0.90 0.63
N CYS A 63 6.38 0.50 1.47
CA CYS A 63 5.95 -0.89 1.57
C CYS A 63 5.41 -1.41 0.23
N ALA A 64 4.61 -0.61 -0.48
CA ALA A 64 4.10 -0.97 -1.79
C ALA A 64 5.23 -1.17 -2.81
N VAL A 65 6.20 -0.26 -2.87
CA VAL A 65 7.36 -0.35 -3.79
C VAL A 65 8.23 -1.56 -3.47
N SER A 66 8.56 -1.80 -2.20
CA SER A 66 9.31 -2.99 -1.79
C SER A 66 8.54 -4.28 -2.08
N GLY A 67 7.22 -4.28 -1.90
CA GLY A 67 6.36 -5.41 -2.24
C GLY A 67 6.37 -5.73 -3.74
N MET A 68 6.39 -4.71 -4.61
CA MET A 68 6.54 -4.92 -6.05
C MET A 68 7.85 -5.62 -6.40
N LEU A 69 8.97 -5.25 -5.75
CA LEU A 69 10.27 -5.89 -6.00
C LEU A 69 10.21 -7.39 -5.69
N LEU A 70 9.63 -7.80 -4.55
CA LEU A 70 9.49 -9.21 -4.19
C LEU A 70 8.72 -10.02 -5.25
N VAL A 71 7.69 -9.42 -5.83
CA VAL A 71 6.85 -10.05 -6.86
C VAL A 71 7.58 -10.10 -8.20
N LEU A 72 8.21 -9.00 -8.62
CA LEU A 72 8.95 -8.91 -9.88
C LEU A 72 10.17 -9.84 -9.90
N GLU A 73 10.79 -10.08 -8.76
CA GLU A 73 11.89 -11.04 -8.57
C GLU A 73 11.40 -12.49 -8.42
N GLY A 74 10.08 -12.73 -8.43
CA GLY A 74 9.50 -14.06 -8.29
C GLY A 74 9.69 -14.69 -6.90
N ARG A 75 10.01 -13.90 -5.87
CA ARG A 75 10.27 -14.41 -4.51
C ARG A 75 8.98 -14.81 -3.79
N LYS A 76 7.87 -14.13 -4.08
CA LYS A 76 6.54 -14.40 -3.52
C LYS A 76 5.43 -14.00 -4.50
N THR A 77 4.25 -14.57 -4.36
CA THR A 77 3.09 -14.18 -5.18
C THR A 77 2.61 -12.77 -4.82
N TRP A 78 1.96 -12.10 -5.76
CA TRP A 78 1.38 -10.78 -5.49
C TRP A 78 0.31 -10.82 -4.40
N ARG A 79 -0.44 -11.93 -4.30
CA ARG A 79 -1.51 -12.10 -3.32
C ARG A 79 -0.95 -12.23 -1.92
N ASP A 80 0.11 -13.02 -1.74
CA ASP A 80 0.78 -13.20 -0.45
C ASP A 80 1.41 -11.89 0.02
N VAL A 81 2.23 -11.26 -0.83
CA VAL A 81 2.90 -10.00 -0.48
C VAL A 81 1.89 -8.89 -0.21
N GLY A 82 0.84 -8.80 -1.04
CA GLY A 82 -0.23 -7.82 -0.88
C GLY A 82 -0.99 -7.98 0.44
N SER A 83 -1.37 -9.21 0.79
CA SER A 83 -2.05 -9.49 2.07
C SER A 83 -1.17 -9.24 3.28
N GLU A 84 0.08 -9.68 3.27
CA GLU A 84 1.00 -9.46 4.39
C GLU A 84 1.32 -7.99 4.60
N ALA A 85 1.59 -7.25 3.52
CA ALA A 85 1.82 -5.81 3.58
C ALA A 85 0.60 -5.06 4.14
N ALA A 86 -0.60 -5.38 3.66
CA ALA A 86 -1.84 -4.77 4.14
C ALA A 86 -2.10 -5.11 5.61
N GLU A 87 -1.91 -6.36 6.03
CA GLU A 87 -2.07 -6.79 7.41
C GLU A 87 -1.12 -6.04 8.35
N LEU A 88 0.17 -5.97 7.99
CA LEU A 88 1.18 -5.26 8.79
C LEU A 88 0.84 -3.77 8.94
N MET A 89 0.38 -3.15 7.85
CA MET A 89 0.01 -1.73 7.89
C MET A 89 -1.24 -1.50 8.75
N LEU A 90 -2.30 -2.31 8.59
CA LEU A 90 -3.51 -2.21 9.42
C LEU A 90 -3.18 -2.38 10.91
N ARG A 91 -2.28 -3.31 11.25
CA ARG A 91 -1.81 -3.49 12.63
C ARG A 91 -1.03 -2.29 13.14
N ALA A 92 -0.16 -1.71 12.30
CA ALA A 92 0.55 -0.48 12.64
C ALA A 92 -0.39 0.72 12.88
N LEU A 93 -1.56 0.72 12.21
CA LEU A 93 -2.63 1.69 12.41
C LEU A 93 -3.51 1.42 13.66
N GLY A 94 -3.20 0.37 14.43
CA GLY A 94 -3.93 0.02 15.64
C GLY A 94 -5.11 -0.93 15.45
N ILE A 95 -5.29 -1.52 14.26
CA ILE A 95 -6.32 -2.54 14.04
C ILE A 95 -5.90 -3.86 14.73
N PRO A 96 -6.81 -4.53 15.48
CA PRO A 96 -6.52 -5.83 16.09
C PRO A 96 -6.03 -6.86 15.07
N SER A 97 -5.08 -7.73 15.47
CA SER A 97 -4.41 -8.67 14.56
C SER A 97 -5.36 -9.56 13.77
N GLN A 98 -6.39 -10.13 14.42
CA GLN A 98 -7.37 -11.00 13.76
C GLN A 98 -8.19 -10.23 12.71
N GLU A 99 -8.61 -9.01 13.04
CA GLU A 99 -9.38 -8.17 12.14
C GLU A 99 -8.53 -7.69 10.96
N ALA A 100 -7.29 -7.25 11.23
CA ALA A 100 -6.34 -6.86 10.19
C ALA A 100 -6.08 -8.00 9.20
N ARG A 101 -5.90 -9.23 9.71
CA ARG A 101 -5.74 -10.44 8.88
C ARG A 101 -6.98 -10.68 8.02
N HIS A 102 -8.17 -10.60 8.62
CA HIS A 102 -9.42 -10.82 7.92
C HIS A 102 -9.57 -9.82 6.75
N ILE A 103 -9.43 -8.53 7.02
CA ILE A 103 -9.52 -7.46 6.00
C ILE A 103 -8.48 -7.66 4.90
N ALA A 104 -7.23 -7.93 5.25
CA ALA A 104 -6.14 -8.06 4.29
C ALA A 104 -6.26 -9.30 3.37
N CYS A 105 -7.08 -10.28 3.74
CA CYS A 105 -7.33 -11.49 2.97
C CYS A 105 -8.65 -11.47 2.19
N LEU A 106 -9.45 -10.40 2.27
CA LEU A 106 -10.64 -10.25 1.43
C LEU A 106 -10.27 -10.26 -0.06
N ASP A 107 -11.22 -10.71 -0.86
CA ASP A 107 -11.13 -10.62 -2.31
C ASP A 107 -11.02 -9.16 -2.73
N LEU A 108 -10.05 -8.88 -3.58
CA LEU A 108 -9.84 -7.52 -4.08
C LEU A 108 -10.72 -7.29 -5.30
N PRO A 109 -11.33 -6.10 -5.42
CA PRO A 109 -12.01 -5.72 -6.65
C PRO A 109 -11.03 -5.69 -7.83
N ASP A 110 -11.58 -5.65 -9.03
CA ASP A 110 -10.79 -5.49 -10.24
C ASP A 110 -10.01 -4.17 -10.21
N LEU A 111 -8.83 -4.20 -10.84
CA LEU A 111 -7.98 -3.02 -10.89
C LEU A 111 -8.59 -1.96 -11.81
N PRO A 112 -8.67 -0.68 -11.38
CA PRO A 112 -9.07 0.41 -12.27
C PRO A 112 -8.03 0.59 -13.38
N PRO A 113 -8.36 1.11 -14.57
CA PRO A 113 -7.39 1.33 -15.65
C PRO A 113 -6.22 2.24 -15.22
N LEU A 114 -5.10 2.18 -15.94
CA LEU A 114 -4.03 3.16 -15.76
C LEU A 114 -4.56 4.57 -16.12
N PRO A 115 -4.23 5.61 -15.33
CA PRO A 115 -4.51 7.00 -15.70
C PRO A 115 -3.70 7.44 -16.93
#